data_AF-A0A5M5BPE6-F1
#
_entry.id   AF-A0A5M5BPE6-F1
#
_cell.length_a   1.000
_cell.length_b   1.000
_cell.length_c   1.000
_cell.angle_alpha   90.00
_cell.angle_beta   90.00
_cell.angle_gamma   90.00
#
_symmetry.space_group_name_H-M   'P 1'
#
loop_
_entity.id
_entity.type
_entity.pdbx_description
1 polymer ?
#
loop_
_entity_poly.entity_id
_entity_poly.type
_entity_poly.pdbx_seq_one_letter_code
_entity_poly.pdbx_strand_id
1 'polypeptide(L)' 'MATFNLNGLGTPKSATYDNESAYRELLSRVNNGESIVVSVYTDKDNYPAFGIETKKVARFKVRVNQSLLSLLVGYLNN' A
#
# COMPACT_ATOMS: atom_id res chain seq x y z
N MET A 1 -4.59 13.75 10.62
CA MET A 1 -4.19 13.02 9.40
C MET A 1 -3.06 12.06 9.77
N ALA A 2 -3.19 10.78 9.45
CA ALA A 2 -2.16 9.78 9.78
C ALA A 2 -0.91 10.00 8.92
N THR A 3 0.25 10.12 9.56
CA THR A 3 1.53 10.27 8.87
C THR A 3 2.07 8.91 8.50
N PHE A 4 2.10 8.57 7.22
CA PHE A 4 2.71 7.33 6.76
C PHE A 4 4.24 7.47 6.75
N ASN A 5 4.96 6.56 7.41
CA ASN A 5 6.43 6.56 7.48
C ASN A 5 6.98 5.17 7.10
N LEU A 6 8.16 5.16 6.47
CA LEU A 6 8.84 4.02 5.88
C LEU A 6 9.66 3.17 6.88
N ASN A 7 9.84 3.63 8.11
CA ASN A 7 10.67 2.92 9.09
C ASN A 7 10.07 1.53 9.45
N GLY A 8 10.81 0.46 9.10
CA GLY A 8 10.49 -0.91 9.51
C GLY A 8 9.72 -1.76 8.48
N LEU A 9 9.51 -1.26 7.26
CA LEU A 9 8.80 -1.99 6.20
C LEU A 9 9.75 -2.92 5.43
N GLY A 10 10.22 -3.99 6.07
CA GLY A 10 10.93 -5.05 5.38
C GLY A 10 9.93 -5.95 4.64
N THR A 11 9.96 -5.99 3.31
CA THR A 11 9.38 -7.11 2.59
C THR A 11 10.27 -8.33 2.69
N PRO A 12 9.71 -9.55 2.76
CA PRO A 12 10.50 -10.77 2.68
C PRO A 12 11.42 -10.73 1.45
N LYS A 13 12.71 -11.00 1.67
CA LYS A 13 13.83 -10.90 0.70
C LYS A 13 13.67 -11.76 -0.57
N SER A 14 12.61 -12.57 -0.65
CA SER A 14 12.33 -13.49 -1.76
C SER A 14 11.32 -12.94 -2.78
N ALA A 15 10.86 -11.70 -2.64
CA ALA A 15 9.89 -11.13 -3.57
C ALA A 15 10.59 -10.52 -4.78
N THR A 16 10.46 -11.14 -5.96
CA THR A 16 10.73 -10.54 -7.28
C THR A 16 9.91 -9.27 -7.58
N TYR A 17 9.07 -8.84 -6.62
CA TYR A 17 8.17 -7.70 -6.74
C TYR A 17 8.76 -6.49 -6.01
N ASP A 18 8.93 -5.38 -6.74
CA ASP A 18 9.38 -4.10 -6.17
C ASP A 18 8.25 -3.45 -5.37
N ASN A 19 8.21 -3.79 -4.08
CA ASN A 19 7.24 -3.26 -3.15
C ASN A 19 7.60 -1.83 -2.70
N GLU A 20 8.87 -1.43 -2.75
CA GLU A 20 9.27 -0.10 -2.29
C GLU A 20 8.71 0.99 -3.21
N SER A 21 8.82 0.79 -4.53
CA SER A 21 8.25 1.72 -5.52
C SER A 21 6.73 1.83 -5.38
N ALA A 22 6.04 0.70 -5.18
CA ALA A 22 4.59 0.69 -4.97
C ALA A 22 4.15 1.44 -3.71
N TYR A 23 4.93 1.36 -2.63
CA TYR A 23 4.66 2.13 -1.41
C TYR A 23 4.89 3.63 -1.62
N ARG A 24 5.99 4.01 -2.26
CA ARG A 24 6.27 5.43 -2.57
C ARG A 24 5.14 6.04 -3.39
N GLU A 25 4.60 5.27 -4.32
CA GLU A 25 3.43 5.68 -5.10
C GLU A 25 2.20 5.88 -4.19
N LEU A 26 1.85 4.89 -3.35
CA LEU A 26 0.75 5.02 -2.38
C LEU A 26 0.92 6.26 -1.47
N LEU A 27 2.12 6.48 -0.93
CA LEU A 27 2.44 7.65 -0.10
C LEU A 27 2.19 8.95 -0.84
N SER A 28 2.64 9.04 -2.09
CA SER A 28 2.44 10.22 -2.94
C SER A 28 0.94 10.52 -3.10
N ARG A 29 0.12 9.50 -3.38
CA ARG A 29 -1.34 9.67 -3.53
C ARG A 29 -2.01 10.13 -2.25
N VAL A 30 -1.69 9.49 -1.13
CA VAL A 30 -2.26 9.83 0.18
C VAL A 30 -1.82 11.23 0.63
N ASN A 31 -0.54 11.58 0.48
CA ASN A 31 -0.01 12.90 0.85
C ASN A 31 -0.59 14.02 -0.01
N ASN A 32 -0.95 13.72 -1.26
CA ASN A 32 -1.65 14.64 -2.15
C ASN A 32 -3.17 14.74 -1.86
N GLY A 33 -3.67 14.04 -0.84
CA GLY A 33 -5.09 14.04 -0.48
C GLY A 33 -5.99 13.37 -1.52
N GLU A 34 -5.45 12.48 -2.35
CA GLU A 34 -6.25 11.78 -3.35
C GLU A 34 -7.19 10.76 -2.67
N SER A 35 -8.45 10.71 -3.12
CA SER A 35 -9.34 9.60 -2.77
C SER A 35 -8.82 8.31 -3.40
N ILE A 36 -8.62 7.30 -2.56
CA ILE A 36 -8.14 5.98 -2.97
C ILE A 36 -9.26 4.94 -2.83
N VAL A 37 -9.29 3.98 -3.76
CA VAL A 37 -10.05 2.74 -3.62
C VAL A 37 -9.07 1.63 -3.32
N VAL A 38 -9.40 0.82 -2.31
CA VAL A 38 -8.55 -0.26 -1.82
C VAL A 38 -9.30 -1.59 -1.98
N SER A 39 -8.73 -2.51 -2.75
CA SER A 39 -9.19 -3.90 -2.86
C SER A 39 -8.24 -4.81 -2.08
N VAL A 40 -8.77 -5.73 -1.27
CA VAL A 40 -7.96 -6.69 -0.51
C VAL A 40 -8.01 -8.05 -1.20
N TYR A 41 -6.84 -8.64 -1.48
CA TYR A 41 -6.74 -9.94 -2.15
C TYR A 41 -5.44 -10.67 -1.82
N THR A 42 -5.38 -11.95 -2.18
CA THR A 42 -4.15 -12.75 -2.13
C THR A 42 -3.47 -12.71 -3.49
N ASP A 43 -2.19 -12.34 -3.54
CA ASP A 43 -1.47 -12.24 -4.82
C ASP A 43 -1.03 -13.61 -5.36
N LYS A 44 -0.50 -13.63 -6.59
CA LYS A 44 -0.05 -14.85 -7.28
C LYS A 44 0.98 -15.69 -6.52
N ASP A 45 1.68 -15.09 -5.55
CA ASP A 45 2.70 -15.76 -4.74
C ASP A 45 2.14 -16.07 -3.33
N ASN A 46 0.81 -16.06 -3.16
CA ASN A 46 0.08 -16.31 -1.92
C ASN A 46 0.35 -15.31 -0.78
N TYR A 47 0.75 -14.07 -1.11
CA TYR A 47 0.90 -13.02 -0.11
C TYR A 47 -0.33 -12.11 -0.03
N PRO A 48 -0.71 -11.63 1.16
CA PRO A 48 -1.74 -10.61 1.29
C PRO A 48 -1.30 -9.32 0.58
N ALA A 49 -2.18 -8.79 -0.25
CA ALA A 49 -1.92 -7.63 -1.08
C ALA A 49 -3.12 -6.68 -1.13
N PHE A 50 -2.83 -5.40 -1.32
CA PHE A 50 -3.80 -4.39 -1.66
C PHE A 50 -3.69 -4.02 -3.12
N GLY A 51 -4.84 -3.84 -3.75
CA GLY A 51 -4.97 -3.19 -5.04
C GLY A 51 -5.37 -1.76 -4.76
N ILE A 52 -4.46 -0.83 -4.99
CA ILE A 52 -4.68 0.60 -4.78
C ILE A 52 -4.97 1.23 -6.13
N GLU A 53 -6.08 1.94 -6.23
CA GLU A 53 -6.45 2.70 -7.41
C GLU A 53 -6.95 4.10 -7.03
N THR A 54 -6.68 5.07 -7.88
CA THR A 54 -7.22 6.44 -7.74
C THR A 54 -7.87 6.83 -9.05
N LYS A 55 -8.56 7.98 -9.10
CA LYS A 55 -9.08 8.51 -10.36
C LYS A 55 -7.98 8.79 -11.40
N LYS A 56 -6.72 8.95 -10.97
CA LYS A 56 -5.58 9.34 -11.80
C LYS A 56 -4.65 8.18 -12.14
N VAL A 57 -4.70 7.09 -11.39
CA VAL A 57 -3.75 5.98 -11.52
C VAL A 57 -4.49 4.65 -11.55
N ALA A 58 -4.16 3.84 -12.55
CA ALA A 58 -4.64 2.47 -12.68
C ALA A 58 -4.19 1.63 -11.48
N ARG A 59 -4.94 0.57 -11.17
CA ARG A 59 -4.68 -0.28 -10.02
C ARG A 59 -3.25 -0.77 -9.97
N PHE A 60 -2.55 -0.50 -8.87
CA PHE A 60 -1.25 -1.06 -8.57
C PHE A 60 -1.30 -1.93 -7.31
N LYS A 61 -0.45 -2.95 -7.28
CA LYS A 61 -0.34 -3.87 -6.16
C LYS A 61 0.50 -3.25 -5.06
N VAL A 62 0.18 -3.52 -3.81
CA VAL A 62 1.02 -3.21 -2.65
C VAL A 62 0.99 -4.44 -1.75
N ARG A 63 2.12 -5.10 -1.52
CA ARG A 63 2.17 -6.22 -0.57
C ARG A 63 2.10 -5.69 0.85
N VAL A 64 1.26 -6.33 1.63
CA VAL A 64 0.89 -5.84 2.96
C VAL A 64 1.73 -6.53 4.01
N ASN A 65 2.32 -5.74 4.89
CA ASN A 65 2.79 -6.19 6.19
C ASN A 65 1.93 -5.54 7.28
N GLN A 66 2.11 -6.01 8.52
CA GLN A 66 1.30 -5.56 9.66
C GLN A 66 1.35 -4.04 9.85
N SER A 67 2.50 -3.41 9.65
CA SER A 67 2.68 -1.96 9.82
C SER A 67 1.90 -1.17 8.76
N LEU A 68 1.95 -1.58 7.49
CA LEU A 68 1.17 -0.92 6.44
C LEU A 68 -0.33 -1.06 6.69
N LEU A 69 -0.78 -2.26 7.06
CA LEU A 69 -2.19 -2.51 7.34
C LEU A 69 -2.72 -1.54 8.40
N SER A 70 -2.00 -1.37 9.52
CA SER A 70 -2.39 -0.45 10.59
C SER A 70 -2.50 1.00 10.11
N LEU A 71 -1.56 1.46 9.28
CA LEU A 71 -1.58 2.82 8.72
C LEU A 71 -2.76 3.04 7.78
N LEU A 72 -3.02 2.09 6.88
CA LEU A 72 -4.11 2.17 5.91
C LEU A 72 -5.49 2.16 6.59
N VAL A 73 -5.69 1.29 7.58
CA VAL A 73 -6.92 1.27 8.39
C VAL A 73 -7.08 2.60 9.15
N GLY A 74 -6.00 3.14 9.72
CA GLY A 74 -6.03 4.45 10.37
C GLY A 74 -6.40 5.59 9.42
N TYR A 75 -5.97 5.54 8.16
CA TYR A 75 -6.33 6.53 7.15
C TYR A 75 -7.79 6.40 6.70
N LEU A 76 -8.31 5.19 6.49
CA LEU A 76 -9.69 4.97 6.03
C LEU A 76 -10.74 5.29 7.10
N ASN A 77 -10.37 5.21 8.38
CA ASN A 77 -11.26 5.51 9.50
C ASN A 77 -11.33 7.01 9.86
N ASN A 78 -10.51 7.86 9.22
CA ASN A 78 -10.45 9.31 9.46
C ASN A 78 -10.75 10.09 8.17
#